data_AF-A0A6G1SLE9-F1
#
_entry.id   AF-A0A6G1SLE9-F1
#
_cell.length_a   1.000
_cell.length_b   1.000
_cell.length_c   1.000
_cell.angle_alpha   90.00
_cell.angle_beta   90.00
_cell.angle_gamma   90.00
#
_symmetry.space_group_name_H-M   'P 1'
#
loop_
_entity.id
_entity.type
_entity.pdbx_description
1 polymer ?
#
loop_
_entity_poly.entity_id
_entity_poly.type
_entity_poly.pdbx_seq_one_letter_code
_entity_poly.pdbx_strand_id
1 'polypeptide(L)'
;MDVLIVKRKQQNHVAKSTIDKMEIGQTQDSSFDQDISFELKIPFQSLAVTTATTQISSLVFCLAWSVKFNFYESTATHCRVDNYLPSLSATLDFTPQRDVWRTCIGLSGVPRFFIAYLYYQIIFKSKPLLWLHWIEISALIGLSIVDSIRYFSFHATCVGIFLITSIIHMALVCNDHVKPDLAALSETTRQKLRTTKLVKKRIAILNFFTIVAALYLYDRHNRYCEIGVYSMFSFLEYIVIVLNITYHLQAYYDLAEYSIVVAKVDREVKKKFSR
;
A
#
# COMPACT_ATOMS: atom_id res chain seq x y z
N MET A 1 -15.91 -22.39 -3.12
CA MET A 1 -15.50 -21.45 -2.06
C MET A 1 -15.60 -20.10 -2.71
N ASP A 2 -16.52 -19.28 -2.22
CA ASP A 2 -16.77 -17.95 -2.78
C ASP A 2 -16.22 -16.92 -1.81
N VAL A 3 -15.52 -15.91 -2.34
CA VAL A 3 -14.96 -14.80 -1.56
C VAL A 3 -15.94 -13.65 -1.64
N LEU A 4 -16.55 -13.31 -0.51
CA LEU A 4 -17.52 -12.24 -0.38
C LEU A 4 -16.89 -11.08 0.41
N ILE A 5 -17.16 -9.85 -0.02
CA ILE A 5 -16.79 -8.66 0.76
C ILE A 5 -18.03 -8.24 1.54
N VAL A 6 -17.96 -8.35 2.86
CA VAL A 6 -19.10 -8.10 3.75
C VAL A 6 -18.82 -6.88 4.61
N LYS A 7 -19.77 -5.96 4.66
CA LYS A 7 -19.75 -4.82 5.59
C LYS A 7 -20.04 -5.32 7.00
N ARG A 8 -19.22 -4.94 7.98
CA ARG A 8 -19.40 -5.33 9.38
C ARG A 8 -20.67 -4.66 9.92
N LYS A 9 -21.74 -5.44 10.20
CA LYS A 9 -22.89 -4.93 10.97
C LYS A 9 -22.39 -4.53 12.36
N GLN A 10 -22.58 -3.27 12.74
CA GLN A 10 -22.53 -2.87 14.15
C GLN A 10 -23.79 -3.45 14.82
N GLN A 11 -23.62 -4.39 15.74
CA GLN A 11 -24.64 -4.67 16.74
C GLN A 11 -24.74 -3.42 17.61
N ASN A 12 -25.81 -2.62 17.46
CA ASN A 12 -26.35 -1.78 18.52
C ASN A 12 -27.83 -1.42 18.21
N HIS A 13 -28.65 -1.76 19.20
CA HIS A 13 -30.08 -1.51 19.47
C HIS A 13 -30.96 -0.60 18.57
N VAL A 14 -32.11 -1.18 18.20
CA VAL A 14 -33.49 -0.62 18.23
C VAL A 14 -33.76 0.72 17.52
N ALA A 15 -34.42 0.65 16.36
CA ALA A 15 -35.69 1.34 16.10
C ALA A 15 -36.30 0.86 14.77
N LYS A 16 -37.47 0.22 14.86
CA LYS A 16 -38.41 0.03 13.75
C LYS A 16 -38.92 1.40 13.30
N SER A 17 -38.79 1.74 12.02
CA SER A 17 -39.90 2.25 11.19
C SER A 17 -39.42 2.72 9.82
N THR A 18 -40.05 2.15 8.79
CA THR A 18 -40.34 2.77 7.48
C THR A 18 -39.15 3.07 6.57
N ILE A 19 -38.87 2.15 5.64
CA ILE A 19 -38.04 2.41 4.45
C ILE A 19 -38.88 2.10 3.22
N ASP A 20 -39.20 3.17 2.50
CA ASP A 20 -39.62 3.12 1.10
C ASP A 20 -38.49 2.61 0.21
N LYS A 21 -38.91 1.89 -0.83
CA LYS A 21 -38.11 1.10 -1.76
C LYS A 21 -37.09 1.94 -2.55
N MET A 22 -35.85 1.45 -2.66
CA MET A 22 -35.11 1.44 -3.93
C MET A 22 -34.01 0.36 -3.92
N GLU A 23 -33.90 -0.35 -5.04
CA GLU A 23 -33.22 -1.63 -5.22
C GLU A 23 -31.70 -1.60 -5.00
N ILE A 24 -31.26 -2.21 -3.90
CA ILE A 24 -30.02 -2.98 -3.78
C ILE A 24 -30.40 -4.18 -2.91
N GLY A 25 -30.27 -5.40 -3.44
CA GLY A 25 -30.82 -6.64 -2.86
C GLY A 25 -30.67 -6.77 -1.35
N GLN A 26 -31.73 -6.41 -0.63
CA GLN A 26 -32.00 -6.85 0.73
C GLN A 26 -32.86 -8.11 0.64
N THR A 27 -32.23 -9.28 0.66
CA THR A 27 -32.92 -10.52 1.05
C THR A 27 -32.61 -10.77 2.52
N GLN A 28 -33.47 -10.21 3.38
CA GLN A 28 -33.62 -10.66 4.75
C GLN A 28 -34.65 -11.79 4.74
N ASP A 29 -34.19 -13.00 4.43
CA ASP A 29 -34.97 -14.22 4.64
C ASP A 29 -34.39 -14.94 5.86
N SER A 30 -35.19 -15.07 6.91
CA SER A 30 -34.86 -15.68 8.21
C SER A 30 -34.69 -17.21 8.16
N SER A 31 -34.35 -17.76 6.98
CA SER A 31 -34.05 -19.17 6.71
C SER A 31 -32.60 -19.37 6.21
N PHE A 32 -31.83 -18.30 6.05
CA PHE A 32 -30.49 -18.32 5.44
C PHE A 32 -29.33 -18.65 6.40
N ASP A 33 -29.61 -18.84 7.69
CA ASP A 33 -28.59 -18.97 8.74
C ASP A 33 -28.09 -20.41 8.96
N GLN A 34 -28.58 -21.40 8.19
CA GLN A 34 -28.26 -22.82 8.43
C GLN A 34 -27.25 -23.49 7.50
N ASP A 35 -26.84 -22.87 6.37
CA ASP A 35 -26.02 -23.55 5.35
C ASP A 35 -24.66 -22.89 5.05
N ILE A 36 -23.99 -22.30 6.05
CA ILE A 36 -22.62 -21.78 5.93
C ILE A 36 -21.72 -22.51 6.93
N SER A 37 -20.99 -23.52 6.46
CA SER A 37 -20.21 -24.44 7.32
C SER A 37 -18.78 -23.95 7.66
N PHE A 38 -18.26 -22.94 6.95
CA PHE A 38 -16.95 -22.35 7.25
C PHE A 38 -16.93 -20.88 6.84
N GLU A 39 -16.76 -19.97 7.81
CA GLU A 39 -16.67 -18.52 7.61
C GLU A 39 -15.29 -18.02 8.11
N LEU A 40 -14.33 -17.81 7.19
CA LEU A 40 -13.09 -17.10 7.54
C LEU A 40 -13.31 -15.60 7.32
N LYS A 41 -13.36 -14.85 8.41
CA LYS A 41 -13.55 -13.39 8.40
C LYS A 41 -12.25 -12.66 8.69
N ILE A 42 -11.69 -12.02 7.67
CA ILE A 42 -10.45 -11.24 7.78
C ILE A 42 -10.80 -9.74 7.74
N PRO A 43 -10.56 -8.98 8.83
CA PRO A 43 -10.77 -7.54 8.79
C PRO A 43 -9.69 -6.85 7.96
N PHE A 44 -10.06 -5.87 7.12
CA PHE A 44 -9.10 -5.15 6.27
C PHE A 44 -8.01 -4.42 7.05
N GLN A 45 -8.33 -4.02 8.28
CA GLN A 45 -7.39 -3.42 9.21
C GLN A 45 -6.17 -4.31 9.47
N SER A 46 -6.40 -5.62 9.65
CA SER A 46 -5.31 -6.58 9.87
C SER A 46 -4.43 -6.69 8.62
N LEU A 47 -5.04 -6.67 7.44
CA LEU A 47 -4.31 -6.72 6.17
C LEU A 47 -3.41 -5.49 5.97
N ALA A 48 -3.96 -4.29 6.19
CA ALA A 48 -3.22 -3.04 6.10
C ALA A 48 -2.05 -2.97 7.08
N VAL A 49 -2.28 -3.32 8.35
CA VAL A 49 -1.24 -3.30 9.40
C VAL A 49 -0.16 -4.35 9.11
N THR A 50 -0.54 -5.58 8.76
CA THR A 50 0.42 -6.65 8.45
C THR A 50 1.30 -6.27 7.26
N THR A 51 0.70 -5.70 6.21
CA THR A 51 1.42 -5.24 5.01
C THR A 51 2.43 -4.12 5.37
N ALA A 52 2.02 -3.14 6.17
CA ALA A 52 2.90 -2.03 6.56
C ALA A 52 4.03 -2.50 7.50
N THR A 53 3.70 -3.27 8.53
CA THR A 53 4.67 -3.78 9.52
C THR A 53 5.70 -4.71 8.88
N THR A 54 5.30 -5.56 7.93
CA THR A 54 6.21 -6.43 7.17
C THR A 54 7.25 -5.60 6.41
N GLN A 55 6.82 -4.55 5.71
CA GLN A 55 7.73 -3.68 4.95
C GLN A 55 8.67 -2.88 5.85
N ILE A 56 8.16 -2.29 6.93
CA ILE A 56 8.97 -1.52 7.88
C ILE A 56 9.99 -2.43 8.58
N SER A 57 9.57 -3.62 9.01
CA SER A 57 10.48 -4.58 9.65
C SER A 57 11.57 -5.03 8.69
N SER A 58 11.23 -5.27 7.42
CA SER A 58 12.21 -5.60 6.40
C SER A 58 13.18 -4.45 6.13
N LEU A 59 12.70 -3.20 6.08
CA LEU A 59 13.56 -2.02 5.90
C LEU A 59 14.56 -1.91 7.05
N VAL A 60 14.08 -1.95 8.28
CA VAL A 60 14.92 -1.86 9.48
C VAL A 60 15.93 -3.00 9.51
N PHE A 61 15.51 -4.23 9.21
CA PHE A 61 16.41 -5.37 9.13
C PHE A 61 17.52 -5.16 8.10
N CYS A 62 17.18 -4.81 6.86
CA CYS A 62 18.17 -4.64 5.78
C CYS A 62 19.19 -3.53 6.11
N LEU A 63 18.72 -2.40 6.64
CA LEU A 63 19.59 -1.29 7.01
C LEU A 63 20.48 -1.63 8.21
N ALA A 64 19.90 -2.17 9.29
CA ALA A 64 20.65 -2.52 10.49
C ALA A 64 21.68 -3.62 10.23
N TRP A 65 21.31 -4.63 9.43
CA TRP A 65 22.22 -5.71 9.06
C TRP A 65 23.38 -5.20 8.20
N SER A 66 23.11 -4.33 7.22
CA SER A 66 24.15 -3.77 6.37
C SER A 66 25.10 -2.85 7.12
N VAL A 67 24.58 -2.00 8.02
CA VAL A 67 25.43 -1.15 8.88
C VAL A 67 26.28 -1.99 9.83
N LYS A 68 25.79 -3.15 10.28
CA LYS A 68 26.54 -4.01 11.21
C LYS A 68 27.60 -4.88 10.52
N PHE A 69 27.27 -5.45 9.36
CA PHE A 69 28.08 -6.50 8.73
C PHE A 69 28.67 -6.13 7.37
N ASN A 70 28.15 -5.12 6.68
CA ASN A 70 28.57 -4.71 5.34
C ASN A 70 28.77 -3.19 5.26
N PHE A 71 29.22 -2.55 6.34
CA PHE A 71 29.25 -1.09 6.44
C PHE A 71 30.06 -0.45 5.33
N TYR A 72 31.30 -0.90 5.14
CA TYR A 72 32.22 -0.31 4.17
C TYR A 72 31.72 -0.50 2.74
N GLU A 73 31.28 -1.70 2.39
CA GLU A 73 30.84 -2.01 1.03
C GLU A 73 29.48 -1.37 0.70
N SER A 74 28.57 -1.29 1.68
CA SER A 74 27.23 -0.70 1.46
C SER A 74 27.24 0.83 1.47
N THR A 75 28.26 1.46 2.04
CA THR A 75 28.44 2.93 2.02
C THR A 75 29.43 3.39 0.94
N ALA A 76 30.11 2.46 0.27
CA ALA A 76 31.08 2.77 -0.77
C ALA A 76 30.40 3.33 -2.02
N THR A 77 30.89 4.47 -2.49
CA THR A 77 30.47 5.08 -3.76
C THR A 77 31.67 5.28 -4.69
N HIS A 78 31.39 5.58 -5.96
CA HIS A 78 32.42 5.88 -6.95
C HIS A 78 33.35 7.04 -6.54
N CYS A 79 32.85 7.97 -5.72
CA CYS A 79 33.60 9.10 -5.20
C CYS A 79 34.67 8.72 -4.17
N ARG A 80 34.59 7.52 -3.56
CA ARG A 80 35.51 7.05 -2.51
C ARG A 80 35.69 8.04 -1.35
N VAL A 81 34.61 8.72 -0.98
CA VAL A 81 34.55 9.62 0.18
C VAL A 81 33.75 8.98 1.31
N ASP A 82 34.02 9.42 2.54
CA ASP A 82 33.39 8.85 3.72
C ASP A 82 31.88 9.06 3.73
N ASN A 83 31.16 7.98 4.04
CA ASN A 83 29.70 7.93 4.17
C ASN A 83 29.33 7.05 5.36
N TYR A 84 28.17 7.35 5.95
CA TYR A 84 27.70 6.80 7.21
C TYR A 84 26.39 6.01 7.08
N LEU A 85 25.61 6.27 6.02
CA LEU A 85 24.33 5.59 5.77
C LEU A 85 24.26 5.06 4.33
N PRO A 86 23.82 3.80 4.13
CA PRO A 86 24.07 3.10 2.87
C PRO A 86 23.01 3.12 1.75
N SER A 87 21.94 3.89 1.68
CA SER A 87 20.83 3.68 0.69
C SER A 87 20.20 2.27 0.68
N LEU A 88 18.90 2.17 0.41
CA LEU A 88 18.26 0.87 0.35
C LEU A 88 18.81 0.06 -0.82
N SER A 89 18.99 0.66 -2.00
CA SER A 89 19.47 -0.05 -3.19
C SER A 89 20.82 -0.76 -2.93
N ALA A 90 21.81 -0.07 -2.34
CA ALA A 90 23.10 -0.70 -2.06
C ALA A 90 23.04 -1.76 -0.94
N THR A 91 22.12 -1.63 0.03
CA THR A 91 21.91 -2.69 1.04
C THR A 91 21.39 -4.00 0.45
N LEU A 92 20.67 -3.92 -0.67
CA LEU A 92 20.05 -5.09 -1.33
C LEU A 92 21.02 -5.84 -2.24
N ASP A 93 22.26 -5.39 -2.39
CA ASP A 93 23.29 -6.14 -3.11
C ASP A 93 23.83 -7.33 -2.29
N PHE A 94 23.53 -7.39 -0.98
CA PHE A 94 24.02 -8.39 -0.04
C PHE A 94 22.94 -9.39 0.43
N THR A 95 23.38 -10.60 0.78
CA THR A 95 22.56 -11.62 1.45
C THR A 95 22.94 -11.69 2.93
N PRO A 96 21.97 -11.79 3.86
CA PRO A 96 20.56 -12.16 3.66
C PRO A 96 19.58 -11.02 3.35
N GLN A 97 20.03 -9.76 3.36
CA GLN A 97 19.17 -8.55 3.24
C GLN A 97 18.26 -8.62 2.01
N ARG A 98 18.84 -8.92 0.85
CA ARG A 98 18.15 -9.07 -0.42
C ARG A 98 16.99 -10.05 -0.37
N ASP A 99 17.24 -11.23 0.20
CA ASP A 99 16.27 -12.33 0.18
C ASP A 99 15.11 -12.04 1.14
N VAL A 100 15.41 -11.45 2.31
CA VAL A 100 14.40 -10.96 3.25
C VAL A 100 13.55 -9.86 2.61
N TRP A 101 14.18 -8.87 1.97
CA TRP A 101 13.48 -7.78 1.30
C TRP A 101 12.56 -8.27 0.18
N ARG A 102 13.08 -9.10 -0.72
CA ARG A 102 12.29 -9.67 -1.83
C ARG A 102 11.10 -10.47 -1.34
N THR A 103 11.29 -11.29 -0.32
CA THR A 103 10.22 -12.09 0.27
C THR A 103 9.16 -11.17 0.89
N CYS A 104 9.57 -10.18 1.67
CA CYS A 104 8.65 -9.25 2.34
C CYS A 104 7.86 -8.39 1.33
N ILE A 105 8.53 -7.81 0.33
CA ILE A 105 7.87 -6.99 -0.70
C ILE A 105 6.95 -7.86 -1.57
N GLY A 106 7.41 -9.04 -2.01
CA GLY A 106 6.60 -9.96 -2.80
C GLY A 106 5.34 -10.41 -2.05
N LEU A 107 5.48 -10.81 -0.79
CA LEU A 107 4.35 -11.26 0.04
C LEU A 107 3.38 -10.11 0.36
N SER A 108 3.90 -8.90 0.55
CA SER A 108 3.09 -7.68 0.74
C SER A 108 2.47 -7.14 -0.57
N GLY A 109 2.92 -7.61 -1.73
CA GLY A 109 2.42 -7.16 -3.04
C GLY A 109 0.97 -7.57 -3.29
N VAL A 110 0.64 -8.84 -3.04
CA VAL A 110 -0.72 -9.40 -3.21
C VAL A 110 -1.79 -8.59 -2.45
N PRO A 111 -1.66 -8.36 -1.12
CA PRO A 111 -2.64 -7.57 -0.39
C PRO A 111 -2.72 -6.12 -0.87
N ARG A 112 -1.63 -5.52 -1.37
CA ARG A 112 -1.64 -4.16 -1.93
C ARG A 112 -2.45 -4.08 -3.22
N PHE A 113 -2.26 -5.02 -4.14
CA PHE A 113 -3.08 -5.09 -5.37
C PHE A 113 -4.56 -5.24 -5.04
N PHE A 114 -4.87 -6.07 -4.04
CA PHE A 114 -6.24 -6.26 -3.58
C PHE A 114 -6.83 -4.99 -2.96
N ILE A 115 -6.10 -4.30 -2.08
CA ILE A 115 -6.53 -3.01 -1.51
C ILE A 115 -6.76 -1.97 -2.61
N ALA A 116 -5.88 -1.89 -3.62
CA ALA A 116 -6.05 -1.00 -4.77
C ALA A 116 -7.37 -1.28 -5.52
N TYR A 117 -7.68 -2.55 -5.74
CA TYR A 117 -8.94 -2.97 -6.36
C TYR A 117 -10.17 -2.59 -5.52
N LEU A 118 -10.09 -2.69 -4.20
CA LEU A 118 -11.19 -2.29 -3.31
C LEU A 118 -11.43 -0.79 -3.32
N TYR A 119 -10.37 0.03 -3.34
CA TYR A 119 -10.51 1.47 -3.50
C TYR A 119 -11.22 1.83 -4.81
N TYR A 120 -10.95 1.08 -5.89
CA TYR A 120 -11.68 1.23 -7.15
C TYR A 120 -13.15 0.85 -6.98
N GLN A 121 -13.46 -0.35 -6.47
CA GLN A 121 -14.83 -0.84 -6.43
C GLN A 121 -15.74 -0.06 -5.46
N ILE A 122 -15.21 0.29 -4.28
CA ILE A 122 -16.01 0.78 -3.16
C ILE A 122 -15.99 2.31 -3.08
N ILE A 123 -14.84 2.93 -3.32
CA ILE A 123 -14.62 4.35 -2.96
C ILE A 123 -14.64 5.26 -4.19
N PHE A 124 -13.72 5.06 -5.14
CA PHE A 124 -13.48 6.05 -6.20
C PHE A 124 -14.13 5.71 -7.54
N LYS A 125 -14.39 4.43 -7.83
CA LYS A 125 -14.87 3.92 -9.14
C LYS A 125 -14.09 4.46 -10.35
N SER A 126 -12.85 4.88 -10.13
CA SER A 126 -11.96 5.50 -11.11
C SER A 126 -10.93 4.49 -11.61
N LYS A 127 -11.07 4.05 -12.87
CA LYS A 127 -10.11 3.15 -13.53
C LYS A 127 -8.69 3.75 -13.63
N PRO A 128 -8.50 5.04 -13.98
CA PRO A 128 -7.17 5.63 -14.01
C PRO A 128 -6.43 5.53 -12.68
N LEU A 129 -7.14 5.70 -11.56
CA LEU A 129 -6.56 5.62 -10.22
C LEU A 129 -6.12 4.18 -9.87
N LEU A 130 -6.92 3.20 -10.27
CA LEU A 130 -6.58 1.78 -10.16
C LEU A 130 -5.29 1.46 -10.93
N TRP A 131 -5.22 1.85 -12.20
CA TRP A 131 -4.07 1.58 -13.05
C TRP A 131 -2.80 2.23 -12.51
N LEU A 132 -2.87 3.50 -12.09
CA LEU A 132 -1.73 4.18 -11.47
C LEU A 132 -1.20 3.42 -10.24
N HIS A 133 -2.09 2.98 -9.36
CA HIS A 133 -1.70 2.24 -8.17
C HIS A 133 -1.13 0.85 -8.51
N TRP A 134 -1.69 0.16 -9.50
CA TRP A 134 -1.14 -1.12 -9.97
C TRP A 134 0.25 -0.97 -10.59
N ILE A 135 0.47 0.10 -11.37
CA ILE A 135 1.79 0.42 -11.93
C ILE A 135 2.77 0.75 -10.81
N GLU A 136 2.37 1.55 -9.80
CA GLU A 136 3.18 1.85 -8.61
C GLU A 136 3.64 0.56 -7.91
N ILE A 137 2.72 -0.36 -7.62
CA ILE A 137 3.02 -1.63 -6.95
C ILE A 137 3.93 -2.50 -7.82
N SER A 138 3.66 -2.58 -9.12
CA SER A 138 4.46 -3.37 -10.06
C SER A 138 5.89 -2.84 -10.17
N ALA A 139 6.06 -1.51 -10.21
CA ALA A 139 7.36 -0.87 -10.24
C ALA A 139 8.14 -1.10 -8.93
N LEU A 140 7.47 -1.07 -7.78
CA LEU A 140 8.08 -1.40 -6.48
C LEU A 140 8.55 -2.86 -6.42
N ILE A 141 7.76 -3.80 -6.95
CA ILE A 141 8.16 -5.21 -7.03
C ILE A 141 9.35 -5.34 -8.00
N GLY A 142 9.27 -4.70 -9.16
CA GLY A 142 10.32 -4.71 -10.19
C GLY A 142 11.68 -4.23 -9.67
N LEU A 143 11.71 -3.08 -8.99
CA LEU A 143 12.95 -2.56 -8.38
C LEU A 143 13.44 -3.41 -7.20
N SER A 144 12.58 -4.22 -6.57
CA SER A 144 12.97 -5.05 -5.43
C SER A 144 13.53 -6.42 -5.86
N ILE A 145 13.07 -6.96 -7.00
CA ILE A 145 13.49 -8.27 -7.52
C ILE A 145 14.82 -8.18 -8.25
N VAL A 146 15.17 -7.02 -8.80
CA VAL A 146 16.34 -6.86 -9.67
C VAL A 146 17.49 -6.21 -8.89
N ASP A 147 18.71 -6.73 -9.07
CA ASP A 147 19.91 -6.18 -8.41
C ASP A 147 20.30 -4.83 -9.04
N SER A 148 20.63 -3.83 -8.20
CA SER A 148 21.01 -2.49 -8.64
C SER A 148 22.29 -2.45 -9.47
N ILE A 149 23.24 -3.37 -9.21
CA ILE A 149 24.53 -3.41 -9.93
C ILE A 149 24.40 -4.12 -11.28
N ARG A 150 23.72 -5.26 -11.34
CA ARG A 150 23.69 -6.12 -12.55
C ARG A 150 22.77 -5.58 -13.63
N TYR A 151 21.66 -4.96 -13.24
CA TYR A 151 20.61 -4.50 -14.14
C TYR A 151 20.20 -3.07 -13.83
N PHE A 152 21.21 -2.21 -13.65
CA PHE A 152 21.04 -0.82 -13.23
C PHE A 152 19.97 -0.05 -14.02
N SER A 153 19.97 -0.19 -15.36
CA SER A 153 19.01 0.52 -16.23
C SER A 153 17.55 0.16 -15.93
N PHE A 154 17.26 -1.13 -15.74
CA PHE A 154 15.92 -1.59 -15.38
C PHE A 154 15.54 -1.15 -13.97
N HIS A 155 16.46 -1.32 -13.00
CA HIS A 155 16.27 -0.88 -11.62
C HIS A 155 15.94 0.62 -11.54
N ALA A 156 16.77 1.47 -12.14
CA ALA A 156 16.59 2.91 -12.18
C ALA A 156 15.28 3.31 -12.86
N THR A 157 14.89 2.61 -13.93
CA THR A 157 13.61 2.82 -14.61
C THR A 157 12.43 2.49 -13.67
N CYS A 158 12.48 1.36 -12.95
CA CYS A 158 11.45 1.00 -11.97
C CYS A 158 11.39 2.00 -10.80
N VAL A 159 12.52 2.49 -10.31
CA VAL A 159 12.57 3.57 -9.29
C VAL A 159 11.87 4.82 -9.81
N GLY A 160 12.18 5.26 -11.03
CA GLY A 160 11.55 6.42 -11.65
C GLY A 160 10.04 6.25 -11.80
N ILE A 161 9.59 5.11 -12.32
CA ILE A 161 8.16 4.79 -12.48
C ILE A 161 7.47 4.79 -11.11
N PHE A 162 8.05 4.16 -10.09
CA PHE A 162 7.49 4.12 -8.74
C PHE A 162 7.33 5.52 -8.15
N LEU A 163 8.35 6.37 -8.22
CA LEU A 163 8.30 7.73 -7.68
C LEU A 163 7.25 8.58 -8.42
N ILE A 164 7.24 8.55 -9.76
CA ILE A 164 6.31 9.36 -10.56
C ILE A 164 4.87 8.90 -10.33
N THR A 165 4.60 7.60 -10.44
CA THR A 165 3.23 7.07 -10.29
C THR A 165 2.70 7.24 -8.87
N SER A 166 3.53 7.06 -7.84
CA SER A 166 3.12 7.29 -6.45
C SER A 166 2.76 8.76 -6.20
N ILE A 167 3.54 9.73 -6.69
CA ILE A 167 3.22 11.16 -6.55
C ILE A 167 1.91 11.49 -7.28
N ILE A 168 1.75 11.04 -8.52
CA ILE A 168 0.53 11.30 -9.30
C ILE A 168 -0.69 10.67 -8.61
N HIS A 169 -0.59 9.42 -8.17
CA HIS A 169 -1.66 8.74 -7.45
C HIS A 169 -2.02 9.48 -6.15
N MET A 170 -1.03 9.84 -5.33
CA MET A 170 -1.23 10.60 -4.09
C MET A 170 -1.90 11.95 -4.35
N ALA A 171 -1.46 12.67 -5.38
CA ALA A 171 -2.03 13.96 -5.78
C ALA A 171 -3.49 13.84 -6.23
N LEU A 172 -3.80 12.84 -7.06
CA LEU A 172 -5.16 12.61 -7.57
C LEU A 172 -6.14 12.22 -6.45
N VAL A 173 -5.75 11.34 -5.53
CA VAL A 173 -6.57 10.98 -4.35
C VAL A 173 -6.83 12.21 -3.47
N CYS A 174 -5.87 13.12 -3.37
CA CYS A 174 -6.01 14.34 -2.56
C CYS A 174 -6.73 15.47 -3.29
N ASN A 175 -6.93 15.36 -4.60
CA ASN A 175 -7.60 16.37 -5.42
C ASN A 175 -9.12 16.39 -5.14
N ASP A 176 -9.74 17.55 -5.23
CA ASP A 176 -11.19 17.73 -5.04
C ASP A 176 -12.00 17.33 -6.27
N HIS A 177 -11.35 17.18 -7.43
CA HIS A 177 -11.99 16.70 -8.67
C HIS A 177 -12.25 15.19 -8.66
N VAL A 178 -11.41 14.39 -7.99
CA VAL A 178 -11.63 12.94 -7.84
C VAL A 178 -12.48 12.73 -6.59
N LYS A 179 -13.80 12.77 -6.78
CA LYS A 179 -14.74 12.59 -5.66
C LYS A 179 -15.01 11.11 -5.42
N PRO A 180 -14.97 10.65 -4.16
CA PRO A 180 -15.48 9.34 -3.83
C PRO A 180 -16.99 9.28 -4.13
N ASP A 181 -17.50 8.08 -4.46
CA ASP A 181 -18.92 7.82 -4.63
C ASP A 181 -19.63 7.84 -3.27
N LEU A 182 -19.86 9.04 -2.76
CA LEU A 182 -20.40 9.28 -1.42
C LEU A 182 -21.81 8.70 -1.24
N ALA A 183 -22.58 8.50 -2.32
CA ALA A 183 -23.95 7.99 -2.25
C ALA A 183 -23.98 6.51 -1.83
N ALA A 184 -22.95 5.74 -2.19
CA ALA A 184 -22.84 4.32 -1.85
C ALA A 184 -22.20 4.04 -0.47
N LEU A 185 -21.70 5.07 0.23
CA LEU A 185 -20.94 4.95 1.48
C LEU A 185 -21.77 5.31 2.71
N SER A 186 -21.53 4.62 3.83
CA SER A 186 -22.08 4.98 5.15
C SER A 186 -21.56 6.33 5.62
N GLU A 187 -22.35 7.04 6.42
CA GLU A 187 -21.96 8.32 7.03
C GLU A 187 -20.64 8.23 7.81
N THR A 188 -20.47 7.17 8.60
CA THR A 188 -19.24 6.91 9.35
C THR A 188 -18.02 6.74 8.44
N THR A 189 -18.15 6.03 7.32
CA THR A 189 -17.08 5.88 6.32
C THR A 189 -16.81 7.21 5.62
N ARG A 190 -17.83 7.99 5.27
CA ARG A 190 -17.69 9.34 4.68
C ARG A 190 -16.90 10.28 5.61
N GLN A 191 -17.22 10.28 6.90
CA GLN A 191 -16.53 11.11 7.89
C GLN A 191 -15.06 10.70 8.06
N LYS A 192 -14.77 9.39 8.10
CA LYS A 192 -13.40 8.86 8.14
C LYS A 192 -12.61 9.28 6.90
N LEU A 193 -13.16 9.10 5.70
CA LEU A 193 -12.51 9.51 4.44
C LEU A 193 -12.17 11.01 4.41
N ARG A 194 -13.05 11.88 4.93
CA ARG A 194 -12.75 13.33 5.02
C ARG A 194 -11.56 13.60 5.94
N THR A 195 -11.52 12.92 7.08
CA THR A 195 -10.44 13.07 8.07
C THR A 195 -9.11 12.54 7.52
N THR A 196 -9.13 11.34 6.94
CA THR A 196 -7.93 10.71 6.35
C THR A 196 -7.45 11.44 5.11
N LYS A 197 -8.33 12.09 4.32
CA LYS A 197 -7.94 12.92 3.18
C LYS A 197 -6.98 14.05 3.57
N LEU A 198 -7.22 14.72 4.71
CA LEU A 198 -6.32 15.78 5.19
C LEU A 198 -4.96 15.22 5.59
N VAL A 199 -4.93 14.07 6.27
CA VAL A 199 -3.69 13.37 6.64
C VAL A 199 -2.92 12.93 5.40
N LYS A 200 -3.60 12.29 4.44
CA LYS A 200 -3.06 11.89 3.14
C LYS A 200 -2.45 13.07 2.38
N LYS A 201 -3.13 14.23 2.37
CA LYS A 201 -2.62 15.45 1.73
C LYS A 201 -1.31 15.93 2.37
N ARG A 202 -1.23 15.93 3.70
CA ARG A 202 0.00 16.30 4.43
C ARG A 202 1.14 15.35 4.12
N ILE A 203 0.89 14.04 4.15
CA ILE A 203 1.89 13.00 3.81
C ILE A 203 2.34 13.15 2.36
N ALA A 204 1.42 13.36 1.42
CA ALA A 204 1.74 13.53 0.00
C ALA A 204 2.64 14.75 -0.26
N ILE A 205 2.32 15.89 0.37
CA ILE A 205 3.13 17.12 0.26
C ILE A 205 4.53 16.90 0.84
N LEU A 206 4.61 16.31 2.05
CA LEU A 206 5.89 16.01 2.68
C LEU A 206 6.73 15.04 1.82
N ASN A 207 6.09 14.00 1.28
CA ASN A 207 6.74 13.02 0.44
C ASN A 207 7.29 13.65 -0.85
N PHE A 208 6.50 14.52 -1.51
CA PHE A 208 6.95 15.26 -2.69
C PHE A 208 8.22 16.08 -2.42
N PHE A 209 8.23 16.89 -1.36
CA PHE A 209 9.41 17.70 -1.02
C PHE A 209 10.61 16.84 -0.63
N THR A 210 10.37 15.71 0.06
CA THR A 210 11.43 14.76 0.43
C THR A 210 12.05 14.12 -0.83
N ILE A 211 11.23 13.73 -1.81
CA ILE A 211 11.70 13.20 -3.11
C ILE A 211 12.54 14.23 -3.85
N VAL A 212 12.07 15.48 -3.96
CA VAL A 212 12.83 16.56 -4.63
C VAL A 212 14.17 16.78 -3.95
N ALA A 213 14.20 16.84 -2.61
CA ALA A 213 15.44 17.00 -1.85
C ALA A 213 16.38 15.79 -2.01
N ALA A 214 15.86 14.56 -2.02
CA ALA A 214 16.66 13.36 -2.25
C ALA A 214 17.30 13.37 -3.64
N LEU A 215 16.54 13.71 -4.69
CA LEU A 215 17.07 13.81 -6.06
C LEU A 215 18.14 14.89 -6.19
N TYR A 216 17.96 16.03 -5.52
CA TYR A 216 18.99 17.08 -5.45
C TYR A 216 20.27 16.57 -4.79
N LEU A 217 20.19 15.89 -3.64
CA LEU A 217 21.37 15.37 -2.95
C LEU A 217 22.06 14.25 -3.74
N TYR A 218 21.29 13.43 -4.46
CA TYR A 218 21.84 12.41 -5.36
C TYR A 218 22.65 13.04 -6.50
N ASP A 219 22.09 14.05 -7.19
CA ASP A 219 22.80 14.78 -8.24
C ASP A 219 24.03 15.53 -7.68
N ARG A 220 23.89 16.18 -6.53
CA ARG A 220 24.99 16.87 -5.83
C ARG A 220 26.13 15.91 -5.49
N HIS A 221 25.83 14.74 -4.92
CA HIS A 221 26.85 13.74 -4.61
C HIS A 221 27.62 13.32 -5.87
N ASN A 222 26.90 13.04 -6.96
CA ASN A 222 27.51 12.59 -8.22
C ASN A 222 28.33 13.67 -8.93
N ARG A 223 28.10 14.97 -8.65
CA ARG A 223 28.86 16.07 -9.24
C ARG A 223 30.06 16.52 -8.40
N TYR A 224 29.89 16.60 -7.08
CA TYR A 224 30.85 17.26 -6.19
C TYR A 224 31.60 16.28 -5.27
N CYS A 225 31.14 15.03 -5.15
CA CYS A 225 31.78 14.02 -4.31
C CYS A 225 32.08 14.49 -2.87
N GLU A 226 31.14 15.22 -2.27
CA GLU A 226 31.29 15.71 -0.89
C GLU A 226 31.02 14.60 0.13
N ILE A 227 31.80 14.62 1.22
CA ILE A 227 31.70 13.69 2.35
C ILE A 227 30.29 13.75 2.95
N GLY A 228 29.69 12.59 3.20
CA GLY A 228 28.39 12.45 3.87
C GLY A 228 27.16 12.86 3.05
N VAL A 229 27.30 13.48 1.87
CA VAL A 229 26.13 13.89 1.06
C VAL A 229 25.33 12.69 0.57
N TYR A 230 25.99 11.58 0.23
CA TYR A 230 25.30 10.32 -0.11
C TYR A 230 24.54 9.75 1.10
N SER A 231 25.04 9.96 2.32
CA SER A 231 24.35 9.54 3.54
C SER A 231 23.09 10.37 3.79
N MET A 232 23.12 11.67 3.49
CA MET A 232 21.94 12.54 3.55
C MET A 232 20.89 12.13 2.50
N PHE A 233 21.33 11.84 1.26
CA PHE A 233 20.47 11.26 0.23
C PHE A 233 19.80 9.97 0.73
N SER A 234 20.59 9.04 1.25
CA SER A 234 20.12 7.76 1.79
C SER A 234 19.11 7.94 2.90
N PHE A 235 19.34 8.88 3.82
CA PHE A 235 18.39 9.19 4.88
C PHE A 235 17.04 9.69 4.34
N LEU A 236 17.06 10.58 3.33
CA LEU A 236 15.82 11.03 2.69
C LEU A 236 15.11 9.91 1.93
N GLU A 237 15.86 9.00 1.28
CA GLU A 237 15.28 7.80 0.66
C GLU A 237 14.50 6.96 1.69
N TYR A 238 15.03 6.77 2.90
CA TYR A 238 14.34 6.05 3.97
C TYR A 238 13.03 6.76 4.37
N ILE A 239 13.07 8.09 4.46
CA ILE A 239 11.88 8.89 4.76
C ILE A 239 10.83 8.73 3.65
N VAL A 240 11.21 8.78 2.37
CA VAL A 240 10.29 8.58 1.24
C VAL A 240 9.59 7.22 1.33
N ILE A 241 10.35 6.15 1.63
CA ILE A 241 9.81 4.80 1.79
C ILE A 241 8.79 4.76 2.93
N VAL A 242 9.15 5.30 4.10
CA VAL A 242 8.27 5.32 5.28
C VAL A 242 7.01 6.15 5.03
N LEU A 243 7.12 7.30 4.35
CA LEU A 243 5.97 8.13 3.98
C LEU A 243 5.05 7.43 2.99
N ASN A 244 5.59 6.72 1.98
CA ASN A 244 4.79 5.92 1.06
C ASN A 244 4.03 4.80 1.81
N ILE A 245 4.70 4.08 2.71
CA ILE A 245 4.06 3.04 3.54
C ILE A 245 2.96 3.66 4.42
N THR A 246 3.25 4.78 5.08
CA THR A 246 2.31 5.47 5.98
C THR A 246 1.10 6.03 5.24
N TYR A 247 1.29 6.49 3.99
CA TYR A 247 0.21 6.92 3.11
C TYR A 247 -0.76 5.78 2.82
N HIS A 248 -0.24 4.61 2.43
CA HIS A 248 -1.05 3.43 2.12
C HIS A 248 -1.66 2.79 3.37
N LEU A 249 -1.01 2.91 4.53
CA LEU A 249 -1.56 2.47 5.82
C LEU A 249 -2.86 3.19 6.20
N GLN A 250 -3.16 4.36 5.62
CA GLN A 250 -4.45 5.03 5.82
C GLN A 250 -5.66 4.18 5.37
N ALA A 251 -5.45 3.16 4.54
CA ALA A 251 -6.46 2.14 4.23
C ALA A 251 -7.04 1.46 5.47
N TYR A 252 -6.28 1.40 6.58
CA TYR A 252 -6.75 0.93 7.89
C TYR A 252 -7.99 1.70 8.36
N TYR A 253 -8.03 3.02 8.16
CA TYR A 253 -9.15 3.86 8.57
C TYR A 253 -10.25 3.89 7.51
N ASP A 254 -9.87 3.98 6.23
CA ASP A 254 -10.82 4.11 5.12
C ASP A 254 -11.69 2.85 4.94
N LEU A 255 -11.10 1.66 5.13
CA LEU A 255 -11.77 0.37 4.94
C LEU A 255 -12.16 -0.33 6.26
N ALA A 256 -12.16 0.42 7.38
CA ALA A 256 -12.40 -0.14 8.71
C ALA A 256 -13.76 -0.85 8.88
N GLU A 257 -14.77 -0.48 8.08
CA GLU A 257 -16.12 -1.06 8.14
C GLU A 257 -16.28 -2.32 7.30
N TYR A 258 -15.28 -2.69 6.50
CA TYR A 258 -15.36 -3.80 5.58
C TYR A 258 -14.57 -5.00 6.12
N SER A 259 -14.97 -6.21 5.72
CA SER A 259 -14.28 -7.46 6.04
C SER A 259 -14.36 -8.42 4.86
N ILE A 260 -13.31 -9.20 4.66
CA ILE A 260 -13.29 -10.30 3.69
C ILE A 260 -13.92 -11.50 4.39
N VAL A 261 -14.91 -12.12 3.76
CA VAL A 261 -15.56 -13.34 4.23
C VAL A 261 -15.37 -14.43 3.18
N VAL A 262 -14.66 -15.48 3.54
CA VAL A 262 -14.55 -16.69 2.69
C VAL A 262 -15.57 -17.68 3.21
N ALA A 263 -16.58 -17.98 2.39
CA ALA A 263 -17.66 -18.90 2.73
C ALA A 263 -17.67 -20.10 1.78
N LYS A 264 -17.94 -21.30 2.32
CA LYS A 264 -18.31 -22.46 1.52
C LYS A 264 -19.82 -22.43 1.30
N VAL A 265 -20.23 -22.05 0.10
CA VAL A 265 -21.64 -22.14 -0.32
C VAL A 265 -21.94 -23.60 -0.69
N ASP A 266 -22.85 -24.26 0.02
CA ASP A 266 -23.27 -25.62 -0.31
C ASP A 266 -24.12 -25.64 -1.60
N ARG A 267 -23.87 -26.65 -2.45
CA ARG A 267 -24.36 -26.69 -3.85
C ARG A 267 -25.87 -26.87 -4.00
N GLU A 268 -26.60 -27.19 -2.95
CA GLU A 268 -28.06 -27.41 -3.00
C GLU A 268 -28.84 -26.12 -3.36
N VAL A 269 -28.29 -24.94 -3.09
CA VAL A 269 -28.92 -23.65 -3.46
C VAL A 269 -28.73 -23.30 -4.95
N LYS A 270 -27.75 -23.89 -5.64
CA LYS A 270 -27.43 -23.55 -7.04
C LYS A 270 -28.52 -23.97 -8.04
N LYS A 271 -29.35 -24.97 -7.70
CA LYS A 271 -30.47 -25.44 -8.54
C LYS A 271 -31.76 -24.61 -8.40
N LYS A 272 -31.90 -23.82 -7.34
CA LYS A 272 -33.12 -23.02 -7.10
C LYS A 272 -33.11 -21.67 -7.83
N PHE A 273 -31.94 -21.24 -8.35
CA PHE A 273 -31.74 -20.00 -9.09
C PHE A 273 -31.62 -20.20 -10.62
N SER A 274 -31.75 -21.43 -11.13
CA SER A 274 -31.73 -21.73 -12.57
C SER A 274 -33.11 -22.06 -13.15
N ARG A 275 -34.19 -21.56 -12.54
CA ARG A 275 -35.54 -21.58 -13.08
C ARG A 275 -36.12 -20.18 -13.04
#